data_AF-A0A954ZV91-F1
#
_entry.id   AF-A0A954ZV91-F1
#
_cell.length_a   1.000
_cell.length_b   1.000
_cell.length_c   1.000
_cell.angle_alpha   90.00
_cell.angle_beta   90.00
_cell.angle_gamma   90.00
#
_symmetry.space_group_name_H-M   'P 1'
#
loop_
_entity.id
_entity.type
_entity.pdbx_description
1 polymer ?
#
loop_
_entity_poly.entity_id
_entity_poly.type
_entity_poly.pdbx_seq_one_letter_code
_entity_poly.pdbx_strand_id
1 'polypeptide(L)'
;MTHANITNELIIDLNDASISAIELCTRHGLSIAQLHDIITSPEFVQLQRMLATIERARDTFRLASVTQVLERIALDEPTSPAHAETIRKAAAHLDRHLRKNSTKTDDPTPEPVPDTAALDDPQHAPQSPQGDELTPPASPRSDHAEITTNPHAPTTRPSPNAPP
;
A
#
# COMPACT_ATOMS: atom_id res chain seq x y z
N MET A 1 -3.32 35.99 -29.72
CA MET A 1 -2.75 35.42 -28.48
C MET A 1 -2.18 34.06 -28.85
N THR A 2 -0.86 33.89 -28.78
CA THR A 2 -0.19 32.62 -29.08
C THR A 2 -0.39 31.68 -27.90
N HIS A 3 -1.21 30.64 -28.06
CA HIS A 3 -1.33 29.58 -27.06
C HIS A 3 0.03 28.89 -26.94
N ALA A 4 0.67 29.00 -25.77
CA ALA A 4 1.86 28.22 -25.48
C ALA A 4 1.48 26.74 -25.54
N ASN A 5 2.21 25.97 -26.34
CA ASN A 5 1.84 24.59 -26.66
C ASN A 5 2.24 23.67 -25.50
N ILE A 6 1.34 22.78 -25.08
CA ILE A 6 1.62 21.82 -23.99
C ILE A 6 2.59 20.76 -24.54
N THR A 7 3.80 20.70 -24.01
CA THR A 7 4.83 19.72 -24.39
C THR A 7 4.94 18.59 -23.38
N ASN A 8 5.44 17.42 -23.80
CA ASN A 8 5.66 16.28 -22.90
C ASN A 8 6.64 16.62 -21.76
N GLU A 9 7.71 17.35 -22.05
CA GLU A 9 8.69 17.79 -21.05
C GLU A 9 8.05 18.69 -19.99
N LEU A 10 7.19 19.63 -20.42
CA LEU A 10 6.45 20.49 -19.50
C LEU A 10 5.50 19.66 -18.60
N ILE A 11 4.83 18.65 -19.15
CA ILE A 11 3.94 17.77 -18.37
C ILE A 11 4.73 16.97 -17.32
N ILE A 12 5.92 16.47 -17.68
CA ILE A 12 6.79 15.73 -16.75
C ILE A 12 7.18 16.64 -15.59
N ASP A 13 7.70 17.83 -15.89
CA ASP A 13 8.15 18.76 -14.86
C ASP A 13 6.99 19.30 -14.01
N LEU A 14 5.81 19.50 -14.59
CA LEU A 14 4.60 19.91 -13.84
C LEU A 14 4.12 18.86 -12.84
N ASN A 15 4.43 17.58 -13.09
CA ASN A 15 4.11 16.50 -12.16
C ASN A 15 5.20 16.30 -11.08
N ASP A 16 6.33 16.98 -11.18
CA ASP A 16 7.40 16.93 -10.20
C ASP A 16 7.22 18.01 -9.12
N ALA A 17 6.81 17.59 -7.92
CA ALA A 17 6.59 18.48 -6.79
C ALA A 17 7.86 19.16 -6.26
N SER A 18 9.05 18.73 -6.68
CA SER A 18 10.32 19.33 -6.27
C SER A 18 10.67 20.60 -7.05
N ILE A 19 10.04 20.82 -8.21
CA ILE A 19 10.34 21.96 -9.08
C ILE A 19 9.44 23.13 -8.75
N SER A 20 10.04 24.30 -8.51
CA SER A 20 9.26 25.53 -8.27
C SER A 20 8.66 26.10 -9.55
N ALA A 21 7.56 26.87 -9.43
CA ALA A 21 6.93 27.54 -10.58
C ALA A 21 7.89 28.50 -11.32
N ILE A 22 8.80 29.17 -10.61
CA ILE A 22 9.80 30.06 -11.21
C ILE A 22 10.82 29.25 -12.03
N GLU A 23 11.21 28.09 -11.52
CA GLU A 23 12.12 27.20 -12.21
C GLU A 23 11.48 26.59 -13.46
N LEU A 24 10.21 26.19 -13.39
CA LEU A 24 9.41 25.77 -14.55
C LEU A 24 9.39 26.86 -15.64
N CYS A 25 9.08 28.10 -15.26
CA CYS A 25 9.10 29.24 -16.18
C CYS A 25 10.46 29.43 -16.84
N THR A 26 11.55 29.33 -16.06
CA THR A 26 12.92 29.49 -16.57
C THR A 26 13.31 28.37 -17.53
N ARG A 27 12.96 27.12 -17.20
CA ARG A 27 13.34 25.92 -17.97
C ARG A 27 12.60 25.82 -19.30
N HIS A 28 11.33 26.23 -19.32
CA HIS A 28 10.46 26.16 -20.50
C HIS A 28 10.33 27.49 -21.26
N GLY A 29 11.04 28.55 -20.82
CA GLY A 29 10.99 29.87 -21.46
C GLY A 29 9.62 30.53 -21.39
N LEU A 30 8.85 30.26 -20.34
CA LEU A 30 7.49 30.75 -20.14
C LEU A 30 7.47 31.90 -19.14
N SER A 31 6.65 32.91 -19.39
CA SER A 31 6.26 33.85 -18.33
C SER A 31 5.31 33.18 -17.33
N ILE A 32 5.22 33.74 -16.12
CA ILE A 32 4.28 33.26 -15.09
C ILE A 32 2.83 33.32 -15.58
N ALA A 33 2.47 34.37 -16.34
CA ALA A 33 1.13 34.48 -16.92
C ALA A 33 0.85 33.37 -17.94
N GLN A 34 1.81 33.05 -18.82
CA GLN A 34 1.67 31.94 -19.76
C GLN A 34 1.56 30.59 -19.05
N LEU A 35 2.37 30.36 -18.00
CA LEU A 35 2.28 29.15 -17.21
C LEU A 35 0.91 29.03 -16.54
N HIS A 36 0.40 30.13 -15.98
CA HIS A 36 -0.94 30.19 -15.40
C HIS A 36 -2.02 29.89 -16.44
N ASP A 37 -1.95 30.49 -17.62
CA ASP A 37 -2.92 30.26 -18.70
C ASP A 37 -2.91 28.80 -19.18
N ILE A 38 -1.73 28.16 -19.21
CA ILE A 38 -1.61 26.73 -19.54
C ILE A 38 -2.26 25.86 -18.46
N ILE A 39 -1.90 26.04 -17.18
CA ILE A 39 -2.40 25.16 -16.10
C ILE A 39 -3.89 25.36 -15.82
N THR A 40 -4.45 26.52 -16.18
CA THR A 40 -5.89 26.81 -16.07
C THR A 40 -6.64 26.51 -17.36
N SER A 41 -5.94 26.13 -18.44
CA SER A 41 -6.57 25.82 -19.72
C SER A 41 -7.46 24.58 -19.61
N PRO A 42 -8.59 24.55 -20.35
CA PRO A 42 -9.46 23.38 -20.37
C PRO A 42 -8.74 22.14 -20.95
N GLU A 43 -7.77 22.33 -21.86
CA GLU A 43 -7.00 21.23 -22.43
C GLU A 43 -6.11 20.58 -21.37
N PHE A 44 -5.46 21.38 -20.52
CA PHE A 44 -4.63 20.86 -19.44
C PHE A 44 -5.47 20.13 -18.38
N VAL A 45 -6.65 20.66 -18.04
CA VAL A 45 -7.60 19.97 -17.14
C VAL A 45 -8.05 18.63 -17.73
N GLN A 46 -8.34 18.58 -19.04
CA GLN A 46 -8.67 17.34 -19.72
C GLN A 46 -7.50 16.34 -19.70
N LEU A 47 -6.28 16.82 -19.94
CA LEU A 47 -5.07 16.02 -19.87
C LEU A 47 -4.86 15.42 -18.48
N GLN A 48 -5.01 16.20 -17.40
CA GLN A 48 -4.91 15.69 -16.03
C GLN A 48 -5.93 14.57 -15.77
N ARG A 49 -7.17 14.71 -16.25
CA ARG A 49 -8.19 13.64 -16.12
C ARG A 49 -7.78 12.39 -16.89
N MET A 50 -7.21 12.53 -18.09
CA MET A 50 -6.72 11.40 -18.87
C MET A 50 -5.57 10.68 -18.16
N LEU A 51 -4.58 11.42 -17.65
CA LEU A 51 -3.47 10.87 -16.88
C LEU A 51 -3.96 10.11 -15.65
N ALA A 52 -4.85 10.71 -14.86
CA ALA A 52 -5.43 10.06 -13.68
C ALA A 52 -6.27 8.80 -14.02
N THR A 53 -6.85 8.74 -15.22
CA THR A 53 -7.57 7.56 -15.71
C THR A 53 -6.59 6.45 -16.10
N ILE A 54 -5.50 6.81 -16.79
CA ILE A 54 -4.42 5.88 -17.17
C ILE A 54 -3.76 5.31 -15.92
N GLU A 55 -3.45 6.12 -14.92
CA GLU A 55 -2.85 5.66 -13.67
C GLU A 55 -3.76 4.66 -12.94
N ARG A 56 -5.05 4.98 -12.79
CA ARG A 56 -6.03 4.05 -12.21
C ARG A 56 -6.13 2.74 -12.99
N ALA A 57 -6.12 2.79 -14.32
CA ALA A 57 -6.13 1.60 -15.16
C ALA A 57 -4.85 0.76 -14.98
N ARG A 58 -3.68 1.42 -14.90
CA ARG A 58 -2.39 0.76 -14.64
C ARG A 58 -2.36 0.09 -13.27
N ASP A 59 -2.86 0.74 -12.24
CA ASP A 59 -2.90 0.18 -10.89
C ASP A 59 -3.85 -1.02 -10.81
N THR A 60 -4.99 -0.95 -11.49
CA THR A 60 -5.91 -2.08 -11.63
C THR A 60 -5.23 -3.27 -12.31
N PHE A 61 -4.50 -3.02 -13.41
CA PHE A 61 -3.78 -4.06 -14.13
C PHE A 61 -2.63 -4.68 -13.30
N ARG A 62 -1.85 -3.84 -12.61
CA ARG A 62 -0.78 -4.30 -11.70
C ARG A 62 -1.34 -5.17 -10.59
N LEU A 63 -2.46 -4.76 -10.00
CA LEU A 63 -3.11 -5.51 -8.94
C LEU A 63 -3.62 -6.87 -9.43
N ALA A 64 -4.27 -6.89 -10.60
CA ALA A 64 -4.71 -8.13 -11.23
C ALA A 64 -3.52 -9.06 -11.53
N SER A 65 -2.42 -8.51 -12.06
CA SER A 65 -1.21 -9.28 -12.37
C SER A 65 -0.57 -9.89 -11.12
N VAL A 66 -0.44 -9.12 -10.04
CA VAL A 66 0.10 -9.62 -8.76
C VAL A 66 -0.81 -10.70 -8.16
N THR A 67 -2.13 -10.48 -8.21
CA THR A 67 -3.12 -11.46 -7.72
C THR A 67 -2.97 -12.78 -8.48
N GLN A 68 -2.87 -12.72 -9.81
CA GLN A 68 -2.71 -13.91 -10.66
C GLN A 68 -1.40 -14.68 -10.37
N VAL A 69 -0.30 -13.97 -10.10
CA VAL A 69 0.97 -14.59 -9.70
C VAL A 69 0.85 -15.28 -8.34
N LEU A 70 0.20 -14.63 -7.37
CA LEU A 70 -0.03 -15.21 -6.05
C LEU A 70 -0.95 -16.43 -6.12
N GLU A 71 -1.99 -16.40 -6.95
CA GLU A 71 -2.90 -17.54 -7.18
C GLU A 71 -2.12 -18.74 -7.74
N ARG A 72 -1.25 -18.49 -8.72
CA ARG A 72 -0.39 -19.54 -9.28
C ARG A 72 0.49 -20.17 -8.21
N ILE A 73 1.17 -19.36 -7.40
CA ILE A 73 2.03 -19.85 -6.31
C ILE A 73 1.21 -20.62 -5.26
N ALA A 74 0.01 -20.14 -4.92
CA ALA A 74 -0.83 -20.79 -3.92
C ALA A 74 -1.35 -22.17 -4.34
N LEU A 75 -1.41 -22.44 -5.65
CA LEU A 75 -1.86 -23.70 -6.24
C LEU A 75 -0.69 -24.67 -6.54
N ASP A 76 0.56 -24.26 -6.36
CA ASP A 76 1.72 -25.13 -6.60
C ASP A 76 1.83 -26.23 -5.53
N GLU A 77 2.34 -27.40 -5.94
CA GLU A 77 2.61 -28.50 -5.00
C GLU A 77 3.87 -28.20 -4.16
N PRO A 78 3.84 -28.36 -2.82
CA PRO A 78 4.97 -28.06 -1.97
C PRO A 78 6.12 -29.04 -2.21
N THR A 79 7.17 -28.57 -2.88
CA THR A 79 8.38 -29.35 -3.15
C THR A 79 9.40 -29.33 -2.01
N SER A 80 9.23 -28.45 -1.01
CA SER A 80 10.08 -28.35 0.18
C SER A 80 9.36 -27.62 1.33
N PRO A 81 9.85 -27.70 2.59
CA PRO A 81 9.28 -26.94 3.70
C PRO A 81 9.30 -25.41 3.47
N ALA A 82 10.36 -24.90 2.85
CA ALA A 82 10.46 -23.48 2.50
C ALA A 82 9.44 -23.09 1.41
N HIS A 83 9.21 -23.97 0.43
CA HIS A 83 8.19 -23.77 -0.59
C HIS A 83 6.78 -23.81 0.00
N ALA A 84 6.51 -24.74 0.91
CA ALA A 84 5.23 -24.81 1.64
C ALA A 84 4.92 -23.51 2.41
N GLU A 85 5.95 -22.88 3.01
CA GLU A 85 5.79 -21.59 3.68
C GLU A 85 5.53 -20.44 2.69
N THR A 86 6.16 -20.46 1.50
CA THR A 86 5.87 -19.50 0.43
C THR A 86 4.43 -19.63 -0.09
N ILE A 87 3.95 -20.86 -0.30
CA ILE A 87 2.56 -21.17 -0.68
C ILE A 87 1.61 -20.63 0.40
N ARG A 88 1.88 -20.92 1.68
CA ARG A 88 1.07 -20.45 2.81
C ARG A 88 1.02 -18.92 2.88
N LYS A 89 2.15 -18.25 2.69
CA LYS A 89 2.22 -16.77 2.66
C LYS A 89 1.47 -16.18 1.47
N ALA A 90 1.59 -16.79 0.28
CA ALA A 90 0.85 -16.36 -0.90
C ALA A 90 -0.66 -16.50 -0.70
N ALA A 91 -1.12 -17.65 -0.18
CA ALA A 91 -2.52 -17.90 0.15
C ALA A 91 -3.06 -16.92 1.20
N ALA A 92 -2.31 -16.67 2.28
CA ALA A 92 -2.69 -15.70 3.30
C ALA A 92 -2.77 -14.26 2.75
N HIS A 93 -1.90 -13.91 1.80
CA HIS A 93 -1.94 -12.60 1.14
C HIS A 93 -3.15 -12.46 0.21
N LEU A 94 -3.54 -13.52 -0.49
CA LEU A 94 -4.77 -13.56 -1.30
C LEU A 94 -6.03 -13.41 -0.45
N ASP A 95 -6.17 -14.17 0.64
CA ASP A 95 -7.34 -14.10 1.53
C ASP A 95 -7.51 -12.68 2.11
N ARG A 96 -6.41 -12.06 2.57
CA ARG A 96 -6.43 -10.67 3.04
C ARG A 96 -6.88 -9.71 1.94
N HIS A 97 -6.42 -9.91 0.71
CA HIS A 97 -6.76 -9.05 -0.42
C HIS A 97 -8.23 -9.18 -0.82
N LEU A 98 -8.76 -10.40 -0.88
CA LEU A 98 -10.18 -10.67 -1.16
C LEU A 98 -11.09 -10.03 -0.11
N ARG A 99 -10.80 -10.21 1.18
CA ARG A 99 -11.59 -9.60 2.27
C ARG A 99 -11.62 -8.08 2.22
N LYS A 100 -10.48 -7.44 1.90
CA LYS A 100 -10.40 -5.97 1.78
C LYS A 100 -11.23 -5.42 0.62
N ASN A 101 -11.40 -6.22 -0.44
CA ASN A 101 -12.19 -5.83 -1.61
C ASN A 101 -13.68 -6.13 -1.43
N SER A 102 -14.05 -7.17 -0.66
CA SER A 102 -15.45 -7.47 -0.32
C SER A 102 -16.10 -6.38 0.54
N THR A 103 -15.35 -5.74 1.45
CA THR A 103 -15.88 -4.63 2.28
C THR A 103 -16.08 -3.31 1.53
N LYS A 104 -15.76 -3.24 0.24
CA LYS A 104 -15.86 -2.01 -0.57
C LYS A 104 -17.09 -1.96 -1.48
N THR A 105 -17.92 -3.01 -1.49
CA THR A 105 -19.04 -3.16 -2.44
C THR A 105 -20.40 -3.44 -1.77
N ASP A 106 -20.49 -3.48 -0.44
CA ASP A 106 -21.78 -3.62 0.25
C ASP A 106 -22.01 -2.45 1.22
N ASP A 107 -22.64 -1.39 0.70
CA ASP A 107 -23.47 -0.50 1.50
C ASP A 107 -24.78 -0.24 0.75
N PRO A 108 -25.86 -0.97 1.06
CA PRO A 108 -27.17 -0.39 1.14
C PRO A 108 -27.47 -0.17 2.62
N THR A 109 -27.27 1.04 3.09
CA THR A 109 -27.77 1.53 4.37
C THR A 109 -29.27 1.24 4.46
N PRO A 110 -29.76 0.42 5.40
CA PRO A 110 -31.13 0.53 5.86
C PRO A 110 -31.15 1.65 6.89
N GLU A 111 -31.88 2.73 6.61
CA GLU A 111 -32.18 3.77 7.58
C GLU A 111 -32.66 3.15 8.91
N PRO A 112 -32.09 3.53 10.07
CA PRO A 112 -32.68 3.18 11.34
C PRO A 112 -33.89 4.10 11.57
N VAL A 113 -35.09 3.55 11.40
CA VAL A 113 -36.32 4.18 11.90
C VAL A 113 -36.23 4.34 13.42
N PRO A 114 -36.44 5.55 13.98
CA PRO A 114 -36.55 5.73 15.41
C PRO A 114 -38.00 5.53 15.81
N ASP A 115 -38.30 4.45 16.53
CA ASP A 115 -39.53 4.38 17.31
C ASP A 115 -39.21 4.33 18.80
N THR A 116 -39.97 5.14 19.51
CA THR A 116 -39.73 5.66 20.85
C THR A 116 -40.62 4.91 21.85
N ALA A 117 -40.11 4.75 23.08
CA ALA A 117 -40.84 4.47 24.33
C ALA A 117 -41.40 3.03 24.52
N ALA A 118 -41.45 2.42 25.71
CA ALA A 118 -40.98 2.72 27.07
C ALA A 118 -41.27 1.50 27.99
N LEU A 119 -40.62 1.47 29.17
CA LEU A 119 -41.01 0.79 30.44
C LEU A 119 -40.93 -0.75 30.51
N ASP A 120 -40.02 -1.30 31.34
CA ASP A 120 -40.23 -1.52 32.78
C ASP A 120 -38.92 -1.96 33.48
N ASP A 121 -38.85 -1.82 34.80
CA ASP A 121 -37.65 -1.74 35.65
C ASP A 121 -37.38 -3.10 36.38
N PRO A 122 -36.64 -3.22 37.51
CA PRO A 122 -35.45 -4.06 37.67
C PRO A 122 -35.69 -5.32 38.53
N GLN A 123 -34.72 -6.25 38.59
CA GLN A 123 -34.21 -6.81 39.87
C GLN A 123 -33.27 -8.03 39.76
N HIS A 124 -32.33 -8.06 40.73
CA HIS A 124 -31.61 -9.19 41.33
C HIS A 124 -30.33 -9.77 40.69
N ALA A 125 -29.19 -9.28 41.20
CA ALA A 125 -28.07 -10.17 41.58
C ALA A 125 -28.39 -10.88 42.92
N PRO A 126 -27.76 -12.04 43.21
CA PRO A 126 -26.56 -11.99 44.06
C PRO A 126 -25.43 -13.00 43.73
N GLN A 127 -24.29 -12.72 44.37
CA GLN A 127 -22.92 -13.30 44.40
C GLN A 127 -22.84 -14.84 44.59
N SER A 128 -21.93 -15.56 43.88
CA SER A 128 -20.56 -16.08 44.26
C SER A 128 -20.55 -17.17 45.38
N PRO A 129 -19.52 -18.04 45.62
CA PRO A 129 -18.11 -18.06 45.14
C PRO A 129 -17.52 -19.50 44.94
N GLN A 130 -16.17 -19.61 44.97
CA GLN A 130 -15.26 -20.78 44.99
C GLN A 130 -14.71 -21.18 43.61
N GLY A 131 -13.40 -21.22 43.38
CA GLY A 131 -12.25 -21.21 44.28
C GLY A 131 -11.17 -22.13 43.69
N ASP A 132 -9.92 -21.80 43.96
CA ASP A 132 -8.68 -22.54 43.67
C ASP A 132 -8.08 -22.45 42.24
N GLU A 133 -6.78 -22.28 42.05
CA GLU A 133 -5.65 -21.89 42.90
C GLU A 133 -4.45 -21.70 41.94
N LEU A 134 -3.64 -20.66 42.20
CA LEU A 134 -2.19 -20.46 41.95
C LEU A 134 -1.49 -21.47 40.98
N THR A 135 -0.71 -21.08 39.96
CA THR A 135 0.64 -20.49 40.08
C THR A 135 1.26 -20.35 38.67
N PRO A 136 2.06 -19.32 38.36
CA PRO A 136 2.92 -19.30 37.17
C PRO A 136 4.36 -19.74 37.49
N PRO A 137 5.02 -20.52 36.61
CA PRO A 137 6.48 -20.51 36.49
C PRO A 137 6.86 -19.91 35.13
N ALA A 138 8.06 -19.43 34.84
CA ALA A 138 9.23 -18.98 35.58
C ALA A 138 10.12 -18.44 34.46
N SER A 139 10.64 -17.22 34.60
CA SER A 139 11.70 -16.73 33.70
C SER A 139 12.97 -17.57 33.90
N PRO A 140 13.70 -17.93 32.84
CA PRO A 140 15.13 -18.08 32.92
C PRO A 140 15.78 -16.78 32.43
N ARG A 141 16.32 -16.02 33.39
CA ARG A 141 17.58 -15.31 33.15
C ARG A 141 18.68 -16.36 33.07
N SER A 142 19.49 -16.30 32.02
CA SER A 142 20.86 -16.79 32.08
C SER A 142 21.76 -15.70 31.51
N ASP A 143 22.64 -15.28 32.39
CA ASP A 143 23.69 -14.28 32.22
C ASP A 143 24.80 -14.77 31.27
N HIS A 144 25.42 -13.79 30.62
CA HIS A 144 26.80 -13.73 30.11
C HIS A 144 27.34 -14.84 29.18
N ALA A 145 27.46 -14.48 27.90
CA ALA A 145 28.73 -14.62 27.18
C ALA A 145 28.93 -13.41 26.27
N GLU A 146 29.67 -12.43 26.79
CA GLU A 146 30.24 -11.34 26.04
C GLU A 146 31.43 -11.90 25.25
N ILE A 147 31.31 -12.02 23.92
CA ILE A 147 32.45 -12.08 23.01
C ILE A 147 32.21 -11.08 21.89
N THR A 148 32.84 -9.94 22.07
CA THR A 148 33.25 -8.97 21.05
C THR A 148 33.88 -9.66 19.83
N THR A 149 33.39 -9.36 18.63
CA THR A 149 34.19 -8.82 17.49
C THR A 149 33.27 -8.53 16.30
N ASN A 150 33.01 -7.24 16.05
CA ASN A 150 32.79 -6.68 14.70
C ASN A 150 34.15 -6.70 13.93
N PRO A 151 34.26 -6.26 12.66
CA PRO A 151 33.59 -6.65 11.43
C PRO A 151 34.62 -6.94 10.30
N HIS A 152 34.43 -7.96 9.46
CA HIS A 152 35.22 -8.10 8.22
C HIS A 152 34.31 -8.23 6.99
N ALA A 153 34.18 -7.09 6.29
CA ALA A 153 34.51 -6.85 4.88
C ALA A 153 34.06 -7.85 3.77
N PRO A 154 33.81 -7.33 2.55
CA PRO A 154 32.95 -7.96 1.55
C PRO A 154 33.64 -9.09 0.79
N THR A 155 32.91 -10.19 0.58
CA THR A 155 33.29 -11.24 -0.37
C THR A 155 33.27 -10.68 -1.78
N THR A 156 34.45 -10.61 -2.37
CA THR A 156 34.73 -10.33 -3.78
C THR A 156 34.04 -11.36 -4.68
N ARG A 157 33.28 -10.83 -5.65
CA ARG A 157 32.68 -11.57 -6.76
C ARG A 157 33.75 -11.79 -7.85
N PRO A 158 34.04 -13.02 -8.30
CA PRO A 158 34.85 -13.20 -9.50
C PRO A 158 33.99 -12.96 -10.76
N SER A 159 34.43 -12.00 -11.58
CA SER A 159 34.03 -11.84 -12.98
C SER A 159 34.71 -12.91 -13.83
N PRO A 160 33.98 -13.64 -14.70
CA PRO A 160 34.56 -14.26 -15.87
C PRO A 160 34.36 -13.39 -17.12
N ASN A 161 35.45 -13.31 -17.87
CA ASN A 161 35.75 -12.43 -18.99
C ASN A 161 34.78 -12.46 -20.18
N ALA A 162 34.84 -11.33 -20.90
CA ALA A 162 34.46 -11.11 -22.28
C ALA A 162 35.14 -12.08 -23.28
N PRO A 163 34.58 -12.25 -24.49
CA PRO A 163 34.95 -13.30 -25.43
C PRO A 163 36.13 -12.91 -26.35
N PRO A 164 36.81 -13.88 -26.99
CA PRO A 164 37.60 -13.63 -28.19
C PRO A 164 36.72 -13.39 -29.43
#